data_AF-A0A4U7EV77-F1
#
_entry.id   AF-A0A4U7EV77-F1
#
_cell.length_a   1.000
_cell.length_b   1.000
_cell.length_c   1.000
_cell.angle_alpha   90.00
_cell.angle_beta   90.00
_cell.angle_gamma   90.00
#
_symmetry.space_group_name_H-M   'P 1'
#
loop_
_entity.id
_entity.type
_entity.pdbx_description
1 polymer ?
#
loop_
_entity_poly.entity_id
_entity_poly.type
_entity_poly.pdbx_seq_one_letter_code
_entity_poly.pdbx_strand_id
1 'polypeptide(L)'
;MLPTLTYLQFHLVFSLPIVALLWYLAPRYEPTRRRRATAGIAILVAIAYLYTTPWISYMIRRGAWGYADGAVLVRALSIPLGEYLFFTVQTVVTAFALHLIGFDPTFREGDFDRAPRAAGVVVGLAMVPIGLGLASLDPSYLYLGGLIAWVGPVLALQWGVGGGYLVRTPRTWLAATFLPAAYFWVADRIAIGMGTWYLSPELTTGIAVLGLPVEEMLFFASAGVMTVNGLVLFEWVLDWNDRRRAVAEPVAGGGSEASDPDVPGPEPPTDPDPDVVDD
;
A
#
# COMPACT_ATOMS: atom_id res chain seq x y z
N MET A 1 -31.28 -20.40 -15.76
CA MET A 1 -29.83 -20.19 -15.66
C MET A 1 -29.61 -18.69 -15.55
N LEU A 2 -28.83 -18.21 -14.56
CA LEU A 2 -28.41 -16.81 -14.57
C LEU A 2 -27.53 -16.59 -15.81
N PRO A 3 -27.71 -15.50 -16.57
CA PRO A 3 -26.86 -15.22 -17.72
C PRO A 3 -25.42 -15.03 -17.23
N THR A 4 -24.47 -15.74 -17.86
CA THR A 4 -23.04 -15.57 -17.58
C THR A 4 -22.62 -14.16 -18.00
N LEU A 5 -22.18 -13.37 -17.03
CA LEU A 5 -21.62 -12.05 -17.33
C LEU A 5 -20.25 -12.22 -17.96
N THR A 6 -19.95 -11.38 -18.95
CA THR A 6 -18.56 -11.15 -19.38
C THR A 6 -17.77 -10.49 -18.26
N TYR A 7 -16.44 -10.56 -18.34
CA TYR A 7 -15.59 -9.97 -17.31
C TYR A 7 -15.77 -8.43 -17.22
N LEU A 8 -15.98 -7.75 -18.35
CA LEU A 8 -16.24 -6.31 -18.33
C LEU A 8 -17.60 -5.99 -17.67
N GLN A 9 -18.64 -6.78 -17.95
CA GLN A 9 -19.94 -6.63 -17.30
C GLN A 9 -19.87 -6.88 -15.79
N PHE A 10 -19.07 -7.85 -15.35
CA PHE A 10 -18.79 -8.04 -13.93
C PHE A 10 -18.25 -6.74 -13.30
N HIS A 11 -17.28 -6.09 -13.93
CA HIS A 11 -16.77 -4.83 -13.39
C HIS A 11 -17.81 -3.70 -13.39
N LEU A 12 -18.63 -3.60 -14.45
CA LEU A 12 -19.70 -2.60 -14.51
C LEU A 12 -20.72 -2.77 -13.36
N VAL A 13 -21.00 -4.01 -12.96
CA VAL A 13 -22.03 -4.33 -11.95
C VAL A 13 -21.47 -4.33 -10.52
N PHE A 14 -20.28 -4.89 -10.32
CA PHE A 14 -19.72 -5.11 -8.98
C PHE A 14 -18.54 -4.19 -8.65
N SER A 15 -17.75 -3.75 -9.63
CA SER A 15 -16.52 -2.99 -9.34
C SER A 15 -16.71 -1.48 -9.40
N LEU A 16 -17.26 -0.96 -10.49
CA LEU A 16 -17.38 0.48 -10.69
C LEU A 16 -18.37 1.15 -9.72
N PRO A 17 -19.53 0.54 -9.37
CA PRO A 17 -20.46 1.16 -8.42
C PRO A 17 -19.83 1.35 -7.04
N ILE A 18 -19.06 0.37 -6.55
CA ILE A 18 -18.39 0.50 -5.25
C ILE A 18 -17.27 1.54 -5.30
N VAL A 19 -16.50 1.60 -6.40
CA VAL A 19 -15.50 2.67 -6.58
C VAL A 19 -16.15 4.05 -6.59
N ALA A 20 -17.26 4.22 -7.32
CA ALA A 20 -17.98 5.49 -7.39
C ALA A 20 -18.58 5.89 -6.03
N LEU A 21 -19.16 4.94 -5.31
CA LEU A 21 -19.69 5.16 -3.96
C LEU A 21 -18.58 5.60 -2.99
N LEU A 22 -17.47 4.88 -2.96
CA LEU A 22 -16.36 5.20 -2.06
C LEU A 22 -15.67 6.51 -2.47
N TRP A 23 -15.57 6.82 -3.77
CA TRP A 23 -15.11 8.12 -4.24
C TRP A 23 -16.01 9.25 -3.75
N TYR A 24 -17.34 9.07 -3.82
CA TYR A 24 -18.30 10.06 -3.36
C TYR A 24 -18.21 10.29 -1.85
N LEU A 25 -18.02 9.22 -1.07
CA LEU A 25 -17.90 9.28 0.38
C LEU A 25 -16.51 9.74 0.85
N ALA A 26 -15.47 9.59 0.03
CA ALA A 26 -14.08 9.80 0.42
C ALA A 26 -13.86 11.19 1.03
N PRO A 27 -13.05 11.28 2.11
CA PRO A 27 -12.82 12.55 2.77
C PRO A 27 -12.14 13.55 1.83
N ARG A 28 -12.61 14.80 1.86
CA ARG A 28 -12.00 15.89 1.09
C ARG A 28 -10.85 16.48 1.87
N TYR A 29 -9.67 15.90 1.69
CA TYR A 29 -8.45 16.41 2.32
C TYR A 29 -7.98 17.74 1.74
N GLU A 30 -7.23 18.45 2.59
CA GLU A 30 -6.39 19.60 2.20
C GLU A 30 -5.47 19.25 1.01
N PRO A 31 -5.09 20.24 0.17
CA PRO A 31 -4.37 20.00 -1.08
C PRO A 31 -3.11 19.12 -0.95
N THR A 32 -2.33 19.32 0.12
CA THR A 32 -1.09 18.57 0.36
C THR A 32 -1.38 17.09 0.63
N ARG A 33 -2.28 16.78 1.57
CA ARG A 33 -2.64 15.39 1.88
C ARG A 33 -3.36 14.72 0.72
N ARG A 34 -4.20 15.45 -0.02
CA ARG A 34 -4.83 14.96 -1.25
C ARG A 34 -3.79 14.54 -2.29
N ARG A 35 -2.77 15.37 -2.56
CA ARG A 35 -1.68 15.02 -3.49
C ARG A 35 -0.92 13.77 -3.05
N ARG A 36 -0.63 13.63 -1.75
CA ARG A 36 0.03 12.45 -1.19
C ARG A 36 -0.81 11.19 -1.35
N ALA A 37 -2.09 11.24 -0.97
CA ALA A 37 -3.01 10.13 -1.14
C ALA A 37 -3.12 9.71 -2.61
N THR A 38 -3.33 10.66 -3.53
CA THR A 38 -3.38 10.37 -4.98
C THR A 38 -2.08 9.75 -5.50
N ALA A 39 -0.93 10.30 -5.11
CA ALA A 39 0.36 9.76 -5.51
C ALA A 39 0.58 8.33 -4.96
N GLY A 40 0.28 8.10 -3.67
CA GLY A 40 0.38 6.78 -3.05
C GLY A 40 -0.49 5.74 -3.73
N ILE A 41 -1.74 6.09 -4.05
CA ILE A 41 -2.66 5.22 -4.80
C ILE A 41 -2.11 4.92 -6.19
N ALA A 42 -1.69 5.94 -6.94
CA ALA A 42 -1.16 5.75 -8.30
C ALA A 42 0.10 4.87 -8.32
N ILE A 43 1.02 5.08 -7.37
CA ILE A 43 2.23 4.28 -7.22
C ILE A 43 1.87 2.83 -6.90
N LEU A 44 0.93 2.58 -5.98
CA LEU A 44 0.53 1.22 -5.64
C LEU A 44 -0.20 0.50 -6.76
N VAL A 45 -1.02 1.20 -7.56
CA VAL A 45 -1.62 0.61 -8.77
C VAL A 45 -0.52 0.19 -9.75
N ALA A 46 0.49 1.03 -9.98
CA ALA A 46 1.62 0.69 -10.84
C ALA A 46 2.42 -0.50 -10.30
N ILE A 47 2.69 -0.54 -8.99
CA ILE A 47 3.36 -1.68 -8.35
C ILE A 47 2.53 -2.94 -8.46
N ALA A 48 1.20 -2.87 -8.24
CA ALA A 48 0.30 -4.01 -8.38
C ALA A 48 0.37 -4.58 -9.80
N TYR A 49 0.42 -3.73 -10.83
CA TYR A 49 0.58 -4.20 -12.20
C TYR A 49 1.92 -4.91 -12.39
N LEU A 50 3.02 -4.29 -11.98
CA LEU A 50 4.36 -4.85 -12.19
C LEU A 50 4.59 -6.15 -11.41
N TYR A 51 4.07 -6.23 -10.18
CA TYR A 51 4.32 -7.33 -9.26
C TYR A 51 3.35 -8.49 -9.44
N THR A 52 2.07 -8.22 -9.70
CA THR A 52 1.03 -9.25 -9.78
C THR A 52 0.96 -9.87 -11.17
N THR A 53 1.25 -9.11 -12.24
CA THR A 53 1.17 -9.61 -13.63
C THR A 53 2.01 -10.88 -13.86
N PRO A 54 3.29 -10.97 -13.46
CA PRO A 54 4.09 -12.17 -13.68
C PRO A 54 3.53 -13.41 -12.97
N TRP A 55 3.03 -13.22 -11.74
CA TRP A 55 2.47 -14.28 -10.91
C TRP A 55 1.15 -14.80 -11.48
N ILE A 56 0.19 -13.93 -11.79
CA ILE A 56 -1.09 -14.35 -12.41
C ILE A 56 -0.86 -14.96 -13.80
N SER A 57 0.03 -14.38 -14.60
CA SER A 57 0.44 -14.97 -15.88
C SER A 57 0.92 -16.41 -15.73
N TYR A 58 1.71 -16.67 -14.68
CA TYR A 58 2.18 -18.01 -14.38
C TYR A 58 1.03 -18.93 -13.98
N MET A 59 0.16 -18.51 -13.05
CA MET A 59 -0.97 -19.31 -12.57
C MET A 59 -1.96 -19.68 -13.69
N ILE A 60 -2.32 -18.72 -14.54
CA ILE A 60 -3.20 -18.95 -15.70
C ILE A 60 -2.56 -19.96 -16.67
N ARG A 61 -1.26 -19.81 -17.00
CA ARG A 61 -0.57 -20.76 -17.89
C ARG A 61 -0.49 -22.17 -17.31
N ARG A 62 -0.43 -22.31 -15.98
CA ARG A 62 -0.45 -23.61 -15.30
C ARG A 62 -1.86 -24.20 -15.21
N GLY A 63 -2.90 -23.44 -15.54
CA GLY A 63 -4.29 -23.87 -15.46
C GLY A 63 -4.91 -23.75 -14.07
N ALA A 64 -4.25 -23.06 -13.13
CA ALA A 64 -4.82 -22.87 -11.78
C ALA A 64 -6.12 -22.04 -11.81
N TRP A 65 -6.24 -21.17 -12.82
CA TRP A 65 -7.38 -20.30 -13.06
C TRP A 65 -7.68 -20.22 -14.57
N GLY A 66 -8.96 -20.32 -14.94
CA GLY A 66 -9.48 -20.07 -16.29
C GLY A 66 -10.76 -19.22 -16.32
N TYR A 67 -11.21 -18.90 -17.54
CA TYR A 67 -12.40 -18.09 -17.81
C TYR A 67 -13.36 -18.86 -18.71
N ALA A 68 -14.66 -18.57 -18.63
CA ALA A 68 -15.61 -19.12 -19.59
C ALA A 68 -15.35 -18.64 -21.02
N ASP A 69 -15.78 -19.45 -21.99
CA ASP A 69 -15.76 -19.09 -23.40
C ASP A 69 -16.52 -17.78 -23.64
N GLY A 70 -15.86 -16.82 -24.29
CA GLY A 70 -16.42 -15.50 -24.55
C GLY A 70 -16.46 -14.53 -23.36
N ALA A 71 -16.03 -14.94 -22.15
CA ALA A 71 -15.97 -14.04 -21.00
C ALA A 71 -14.85 -12.98 -21.12
N VAL A 72 -13.81 -13.27 -21.90
CA VAL A 72 -12.65 -12.40 -22.13
C VAL A 72 -12.77 -11.68 -23.46
N LEU A 73 -12.99 -10.37 -23.41
CA LEU A 73 -13.12 -9.52 -24.61
C LEU A 73 -11.76 -9.18 -25.23
N VAL A 74 -10.76 -8.85 -24.40
CA VAL A 74 -9.42 -8.40 -24.83
C VAL A 74 -8.36 -8.97 -23.89
N ARG A 75 -7.18 -9.32 -24.43
CA ARG A 75 -5.99 -9.71 -23.65
C ARG A 75 -4.86 -8.71 -23.87
N ALA A 76 -4.11 -8.39 -22.81
CA ALA A 76 -2.88 -7.60 -22.85
C ALA A 76 -1.78 -8.35 -22.09
N LEU A 77 -0.56 -8.41 -22.63
CA LEU A 77 0.57 -9.19 -22.08
C LEU A 77 0.18 -10.63 -21.65
N SER A 78 -0.66 -11.28 -22.45
CA SER A 78 -1.17 -12.65 -22.23
C SER A 78 -2.23 -12.83 -21.12
N ILE A 79 -2.64 -11.78 -20.43
CA ILE A 79 -3.69 -11.82 -19.40
C ILE A 79 -4.95 -11.07 -19.88
N PRO A 80 -6.18 -11.48 -19.52
CA PRO A 80 -7.38 -10.69 -19.81
C PRO A 80 -7.28 -9.26 -19.29
N LEU A 81 -7.79 -8.29 -20.05
CA LEU A 81 -7.81 -6.87 -19.62
C LEU A 81 -8.57 -6.67 -18.29
N GLY A 82 -9.56 -7.53 -18.03
CA GLY A 82 -10.30 -7.55 -16.77
C GLY A 82 -9.38 -7.69 -15.56
N GLU A 83 -8.30 -8.47 -15.63
CA GLU A 83 -7.36 -8.63 -14.51
C GLU A 83 -6.70 -7.31 -14.11
N TYR A 84 -6.24 -6.53 -15.09
CA TYR A 84 -5.66 -5.21 -14.83
C TYR A 84 -6.68 -4.26 -14.18
N LEU A 85 -7.92 -4.29 -14.69
CA LEU A 85 -9.00 -3.51 -14.10
C LEU A 85 -9.27 -3.98 -12.66
N PHE A 86 -9.23 -5.27 -12.41
CA PHE A 86 -9.42 -5.87 -11.11
C PHE A 86 -8.34 -5.44 -10.10
N PHE A 87 -7.06 -5.49 -10.47
CA PHE A 87 -5.96 -5.00 -9.62
C PHE A 87 -6.14 -3.52 -9.27
N THR A 88 -6.51 -2.71 -10.27
CA THR A 88 -6.76 -1.27 -10.07
C THR A 88 -7.93 -1.05 -9.14
N VAL A 89 -9.08 -1.68 -9.41
CA VAL A 89 -10.29 -1.54 -8.63
C VAL A 89 -10.02 -1.97 -7.19
N GLN A 90 -9.44 -3.14 -6.95
CA GLN A 90 -9.17 -3.63 -5.61
C GLN A 90 -8.24 -2.68 -4.85
N THR A 91 -7.19 -2.18 -5.49
CA THR A 91 -6.27 -1.20 -4.89
C THR A 91 -6.99 0.10 -4.53
N VAL A 92 -7.81 0.63 -5.45
CA VAL A 92 -8.55 1.89 -5.26
C VAL A 92 -9.64 1.76 -4.20
N VAL A 93 -10.42 0.68 -4.21
CA VAL A 93 -11.45 0.40 -3.20
C VAL A 93 -10.82 0.28 -1.82
N THR A 94 -9.72 -0.48 -1.70
CA THR A 94 -8.98 -0.62 -0.44
C THR A 94 -8.42 0.72 0.03
N ALA A 95 -7.87 1.51 -0.90
CA ALA A 95 -7.38 2.85 -0.57
C ALA A 95 -8.50 3.77 -0.07
N PHE A 96 -9.64 3.84 -0.75
CA PHE A 96 -10.74 4.69 -0.30
C PHE A 96 -11.32 4.21 1.02
N ALA A 97 -11.47 2.90 1.23
CA ALA A 97 -11.89 2.35 2.52
C ALA A 97 -10.93 2.75 3.64
N LEU A 98 -9.61 2.66 3.43
CA LEU A 98 -8.61 3.10 4.39
C LEU A 98 -8.74 4.59 4.72
N HIS A 99 -8.88 5.46 3.71
CA HIS A 99 -9.00 6.91 3.93
C HIS A 99 -10.33 7.29 4.60
N LEU A 100 -11.42 6.55 4.32
CA LEU A 100 -12.71 6.70 4.99
C LEU A 100 -12.66 6.32 6.46
N ILE A 101 -12.02 5.19 6.77
CA ILE A 101 -11.78 4.76 8.16
C ILE A 101 -10.88 5.78 8.88
N GLY A 102 -9.92 6.35 8.15
CA GLY A 102 -9.00 7.34 8.64
C GLY A 102 -7.83 6.72 9.41
N PHE A 103 -6.66 7.34 9.26
CA PHE A 103 -5.45 6.96 10.00
C PHE A 103 -4.56 8.18 10.22
N ASP A 104 -3.68 8.06 11.21
CA ASP A 104 -2.69 9.06 11.58
C ASP A 104 -1.30 8.64 11.06
N PRO A 105 -0.78 9.29 10.00
CA PRO A 105 0.56 9.02 9.47
C PRO A 105 1.69 9.64 10.30
N THR A 106 1.40 10.32 11.41
CA THR A 106 2.41 11.03 12.20
C THR A 106 3.49 10.09 12.73
N PHE A 107 4.74 10.41 12.41
CA PHE A 107 5.90 9.78 13.02
C PHE A 107 5.91 9.99 14.54
N ARG A 108 6.23 8.94 15.30
CA ARG A 108 6.49 9.05 16.75
C ARG A 108 7.69 8.18 17.13
N GLU A 109 8.31 8.51 18.25
CA GLU A 109 9.41 7.75 18.81
C GLU A 109 9.00 6.27 19.01
N GLY A 110 9.86 5.34 18.60
CA GLY A 110 9.60 3.89 18.59
C GLY A 110 9.18 3.30 17.24
N ASP A 111 8.84 4.10 16.22
CA ASP A 111 8.45 3.54 14.91
C ASP A 111 9.54 2.76 14.19
N PHE A 112 10.79 3.08 14.51
CA PHE A 112 11.97 2.42 13.95
C PHE A 112 12.47 1.25 14.80
N ASP A 113 11.71 0.84 15.82
CA ASP A 113 12.08 -0.28 16.70
C ASP A 113 12.46 -1.52 15.90
N ARG A 114 13.61 -2.09 16.26
CA ARG A 114 14.23 -3.18 15.48
C ARG A 114 13.45 -4.49 15.60
N ALA A 115 12.86 -4.76 16.76
CA ALA A 115 12.16 -6.01 17.03
C ALA A 115 10.97 -6.27 16.09
N PRO A 116 9.96 -5.37 15.97
CA PRO A 116 8.84 -5.60 15.06
C PRO A 116 9.27 -5.64 13.58
N ARG A 117 10.27 -4.83 13.21
CA ARG A 117 10.84 -4.83 11.85
C ARG A 117 11.50 -6.17 11.53
N ALA A 118 12.38 -6.64 12.40
CA ALA A 118 13.08 -7.92 12.24
C ALA A 118 12.09 -9.09 12.21
N ALA A 119 11.10 -9.10 13.10
CA ALA A 119 10.08 -10.14 13.14
C ALA A 119 9.31 -10.21 11.80
N GLY A 120 8.81 -9.08 11.29
CA GLY A 120 8.08 -9.06 10.02
C GLY A 120 8.96 -9.42 8.82
N VAL A 121 10.23 -9.00 8.80
CA VAL A 121 11.20 -9.41 7.78
C VAL A 121 11.42 -10.92 7.80
N VAL A 122 11.68 -11.50 8.97
CA VAL A 122 11.90 -12.95 9.11
C VAL A 122 10.67 -13.73 8.67
N VAL A 123 9.47 -13.31 9.09
CA VAL A 123 8.22 -13.95 8.67
C VAL A 123 8.04 -13.86 7.16
N GLY A 124 8.15 -12.66 6.56
CA GLY A 124 7.98 -12.48 5.13
C GLY A 124 9.00 -13.24 4.29
N LEU A 125 10.26 -13.30 4.73
CA LEU A 125 11.30 -14.09 4.05
C LEU A 125 11.05 -15.60 4.19
N ALA A 126 10.56 -16.07 5.34
CA ALA A 126 10.22 -17.48 5.55
C ALA A 126 9.03 -17.94 4.70
N MET A 127 8.08 -17.05 4.38
CA MET A 127 6.95 -17.37 3.50
C MET A 127 7.39 -17.84 2.10
N VAL A 128 8.51 -17.35 1.57
CA VAL A 128 9.00 -17.75 0.24
C VAL A 128 9.35 -19.25 0.16
N PRO A 129 10.32 -19.78 0.93
CA PRO A 129 10.64 -21.20 0.89
C PRO A 129 9.48 -22.08 1.38
N ILE A 130 8.66 -21.61 2.33
CA ILE A 130 7.46 -22.35 2.77
C ILE A 130 6.46 -22.48 1.62
N GLY A 131 6.13 -21.38 0.95
CA GLY A 131 5.17 -21.37 -0.16
C GLY A 131 5.66 -22.17 -1.37
N LEU A 132 6.93 -22.02 -1.74
CA LEU A 132 7.55 -22.81 -2.81
C LEU A 132 7.64 -24.30 -2.45
N GLY A 133 7.91 -24.61 -1.18
CA GLY A 133 7.89 -25.97 -0.65
C GLY A 133 6.50 -26.59 -0.80
N LEU A 134 5.45 -25.91 -0.32
CA LEU A 134 4.06 -26.34 -0.46
C LEU A 134 3.69 -26.60 -1.92
N ALA A 135 3.98 -25.65 -2.82
CA ALA A 135 3.69 -25.79 -4.25
C ALA A 135 4.44 -26.95 -4.94
N SER A 136 5.52 -27.45 -4.31
CA SER A 136 6.30 -28.59 -4.80
C SER A 136 5.89 -29.93 -4.19
N LEU A 137 5.09 -29.94 -3.11
CA LEU A 137 4.67 -31.16 -2.42
C LEU A 137 3.58 -31.91 -3.20
N ASP A 138 2.57 -31.18 -3.65
CA ASP A 138 1.44 -31.73 -4.39
C ASP A 138 0.83 -30.66 -5.31
N PRO A 139 0.33 -31.02 -6.50
CA PRO A 139 -0.31 -30.07 -7.41
C PRO A 139 -1.43 -29.25 -6.77
N SER A 140 -2.21 -29.84 -5.84
CA SER A 140 -3.31 -29.15 -5.13
C SER A 140 -2.87 -27.96 -4.30
N TYR A 141 -1.58 -27.86 -3.96
CA TYR A 141 -1.01 -26.72 -3.24
C TYR A 141 -0.39 -25.66 -4.16
N LEU A 142 -0.47 -25.81 -5.49
CA LEU A 142 0.17 -24.88 -6.42
C LEU A 142 -0.32 -23.45 -6.21
N TYR A 143 -1.63 -23.23 -6.14
CA TYR A 143 -2.17 -21.89 -5.89
C TYR A 143 -1.76 -21.42 -4.49
N LEU A 144 -2.16 -22.12 -3.42
CA LEU A 144 -1.91 -21.67 -2.05
C LEU A 144 -0.42 -21.42 -1.76
N GLY A 145 0.44 -22.35 -2.16
CA GLY A 145 1.89 -22.22 -1.99
C GLY A 145 2.46 -21.06 -2.80
N GLY A 146 2.04 -20.90 -4.05
CA GLY A 146 2.43 -19.77 -4.89
C GLY A 146 1.94 -18.43 -4.35
N LEU A 147 0.74 -18.38 -3.74
CA LEU A 147 0.20 -17.19 -3.07
C LEU A 147 1.06 -16.82 -1.86
N ILE A 148 1.37 -17.78 -0.98
CA ILE A 148 2.22 -17.54 0.19
C ILE A 148 3.61 -17.03 -0.24
N ALA A 149 4.22 -17.66 -1.26
CA ALA A 149 5.51 -17.24 -1.78
C ALA A 149 5.48 -15.84 -2.44
N TRP A 150 4.35 -15.46 -3.04
CA TRP A 150 4.14 -14.14 -3.63
C TRP A 150 3.93 -13.04 -2.59
N VAL A 151 3.26 -13.32 -1.48
CA VAL A 151 3.02 -12.32 -0.42
C VAL A 151 4.30 -12.01 0.37
N GLY A 152 5.13 -13.02 0.62
CA GLY A 152 6.30 -12.95 1.49
C GLY A 152 7.25 -11.78 1.25
N PRO A 153 7.78 -11.58 0.02
CA PRO A 153 8.75 -10.52 -0.26
C PRO A 153 8.23 -9.12 0.01
N VAL A 154 6.95 -8.87 -0.30
CA VAL A 154 6.32 -7.56 -0.09
C VAL A 154 6.13 -7.30 1.39
N LEU A 155 5.65 -8.29 2.17
CA LEU A 155 5.54 -8.13 3.62
C LEU A 155 6.91 -7.93 4.27
N ALA A 156 7.94 -8.67 3.84
CA ALA A 156 9.29 -8.47 4.37
C ALA A 156 9.78 -7.03 4.13
N LEU A 157 9.56 -6.49 2.93
CA LEU A 157 9.90 -5.11 2.60
C LEU A 157 9.13 -4.11 3.46
N GLN A 158 7.80 -4.23 3.53
CA GLN A 158 6.93 -3.30 4.25
C GLN A 158 7.22 -3.26 5.74
N TRP A 159 7.34 -4.43 6.37
CA TRP A 159 7.70 -4.52 7.79
C TRP A 159 9.14 -4.09 8.05
N GLY A 160 10.05 -4.33 7.09
CA GLY A 160 11.41 -3.81 7.14
C GLY A 160 11.46 -2.28 7.14
N VAL A 161 10.58 -1.61 6.41
CA VAL A 161 10.49 -0.14 6.34
C VAL A 161 9.94 0.46 7.63
N GLY A 162 8.79 -0.02 8.12
CA GLY A 162 8.09 0.64 9.23
C GLY A 162 7.31 -0.32 10.13
N GLY A 163 7.85 -1.49 10.44
CA GLY A 163 7.21 -2.47 11.33
C GLY A 163 6.80 -1.91 12.69
N GLY A 164 7.55 -0.97 13.27
CA GLY A 164 7.17 -0.30 14.52
C GLY A 164 5.92 0.57 14.38
N TYR A 165 5.76 1.24 13.23
CA TYR A 165 4.54 1.98 12.90
C TYR A 165 3.34 1.04 12.67
N LEU A 166 3.54 -0.06 11.95
CA LEU A 166 2.47 -1.01 11.62
C LEU A 166 1.85 -1.68 12.86
N VAL A 167 2.62 -1.92 13.92
CA VAL A 167 2.09 -2.57 15.15
C VAL A 167 1.24 -1.66 16.03
N ARG A 168 1.19 -0.35 15.77
CA ARG A 168 0.43 0.61 16.60
C ARG A 168 -1.07 0.39 16.59
N THR A 169 -1.61 0.24 15.38
CA THR A 169 -3.05 0.27 15.13
C THR A 169 -3.48 -0.89 14.25
N PRO A 170 -3.17 -2.15 14.63
CA PRO A 170 -3.44 -3.32 13.79
C PRO A 170 -4.93 -3.47 13.49
N ARG A 171 -5.81 -3.07 14.42
CA ARG A 171 -7.27 -3.10 14.22
C ARG A 171 -7.72 -2.25 13.03
N THR A 172 -7.13 -1.06 12.87
CA THR A 172 -7.44 -0.16 11.74
C THR A 172 -6.98 -0.78 10.43
N TRP A 173 -5.78 -1.38 10.40
CA TRP A 173 -5.26 -2.05 9.21
C TRP A 173 -6.12 -3.24 8.82
N LEU A 174 -6.46 -4.09 9.80
CA LEU A 174 -7.33 -5.24 9.59
C LEU A 174 -8.72 -4.81 9.11
N ALA A 175 -9.32 -3.76 9.67
CA ALA A 175 -10.61 -3.24 9.20
C ALA A 175 -10.51 -2.74 7.75
N ALA A 176 -9.49 -1.95 7.43
CA ALA A 176 -9.25 -1.42 6.08
C ALA A 176 -8.93 -2.52 5.05
N THR A 177 -8.40 -3.67 5.48
CA THR A 177 -8.20 -4.84 4.63
C THR A 177 -9.47 -5.67 4.47
N PHE A 178 -10.09 -6.08 5.58
CA PHE A 178 -11.15 -7.09 5.54
C PHE A 178 -12.50 -6.54 5.11
N LEU A 179 -12.79 -5.24 5.28
CA LEU A 179 -14.02 -4.65 4.77
C LEU A 179 -14.09 -4.70 3.23
N PRO A 180 -13.08 -4.20 2.48
CA PRO A 180 -12.99 -4.44 1.04
C PRO A 180 -12.92 -5.92 0.66
N ALA A 181 -12.10 -6.71 1.36
CA ALA A 181 -11.93 -8.13 1.02
C ALA A 181 -13.26 -8.89 1.12
N ALA A 182 -14.06 -8.65 2.16
CA ALA A 182 -15.37 -9.28 2.31
C ALA A 182 -16.33 -8.93 1.16
N TYR A 183 -16.32 -7.68 0.69
CA TYR A 183 -17.08 -7.29 -0.50
C TYR A 183 -16.64 -8.09 -1.73
N PHE A 184 -15.34 -8.17 -1.97
CA PHE A 184 -14.81 -8.90 -3.11
C PHE A 184 -14.98 -10.42 -2.99
N TRP A 185 -14.94 -11.00 -1.79
CA TRP A 185 -15.26 -12.41 -1.58
C TRP A 185 -16.68 -12.73 -2.04
N VAL A 186 -17.64 -11.87 -1.70
CA VAL A 186 -19.03 -12.04 -2.15
C VAL A 186 -19.13 -11.89 -3.66
N ALA A 187 -18.50 -10.86 -4.24
CA ALA A 187 -18.53 -10.63 -5.68
C ALA A 187 -17.88 -11.79 -6.47
N ASP A 188 -16.72 -12.25 -6.02
CA ASP A 188 -15.97 -13.35 -6.63
C ASP A 188 -16.73 -14.67 -6.53
N ARG A 189 -17.33 -14.95 -5.36
CA ARG A 189 -18.20 -16.11 -5.19
C ARG A 189 -19.36 -16.12 -6.18
N ILE A 190 -19.97 -14.96 -6.42
CA ILE A 190 -21.06 -14.80 -7.40
C ILE A 190 -20.53 -15.06 -8.82
N ALA A 191 -19.37 -14.49 -9.18
CA ALA A 191 -18.77 -14.69 -10.50
C ALA A 191 -18.43 -16.16 -10.79
N ILE A 192 -17.84 -16.86 -9.82
CA ILE A 192 -17.60 -18.31 -9.91
C ILE A 192 -18.93 -19.07 -10.04
N GLY A 193 -19.95 -18.69 -9.27
CA GLY A 193 -21.28 -19.30 -9.34
C GLY A 193 -22.00 -19.10 -10.69
N MET A 194 -21.70 -18.01 -11.40
CA MET A 194 -22.21 -17.75 -12.76
C MET A 194 -21.33 -18.36 -13.86
N GLY A 195 -20.18 -18.92 -13.48
CA GLY A 195 -19.20 -19.49 -14.41
C GLY A 195 -18.40 -18.44 -15.18
N THR A 196 -18.35 -17.17 -14.74
CA THR A 196 -17.54 -16.14 -15.44
C THR A 196 -16.06 -16.51 -15.43
N TRP A 197 -15.59 -17.04 -14.31
CA TRP A 197 -14.30 -17.73 -14.17
C TRP A 197 -14.41 -18.92 -13.23
N TYR A 198 -13.38 -19.77 -13.27
CA TYR A 198 -13.30 -20.96 -12.44
C TYR A 198 -11.85 -21.23 -12.02
N LEU A 199 -11.70 -21.89 -10.87
CA LEU A 199 -10.42 -22.40 -10.38
C LEU A 199 -10.31 -23.90 -10.66
N SER A 200 -9.10 -24.39 -10.89
CA SER A 200 -8.86 -25.82 -11.06
C SER A 200 -9.02 -26.56 -9.72
N PRO A 201 -9.87 -27.60 -9.66
CA PRO A 201 -9.97 -28.47 -8.49
C PRO A 201 -8.67 -29.23 -8.19
N GLU A 202 -7.83 -29.47 -9.20
CA GLU A 202 -6.58 -30.21 -9.09
C GLU A 202 -5.41 -29.35 -8.59
N LEU A 203 -5.48 -28.03 -8.78
CA LEU A 203 -4.42 -27.07 -8.45
C LEU A 203 -4.74 -26.19 -7.24
N THR A 204 -5.86 -26.48 -6.58
CA THR A 204 -6.32 -25.84 -5.36
C THR A 204 -6.56 -26.88 -4.27
N THR A 205 -6.59 -26.44 -3.01
CA THR A 205 -6.72 -27.30 -1.83
C THR A 205 -8.08 -27.99 -1.72
N GLY A 206 -9.07 -27.57 -2.51
CA GLY A 206 -10.46 -28.04 -2.40
C GLY A 206 -11.20 -27.53 -1.16
N ILE A 207 -10.57 -26.68 -0.33
CA ILE A 207 -11.20 -26.10 0.85
C ILE A 207 -11.97 -24.85 0.44
N ALA A 208 -13.29 -24.87 0.65
CA ALA A 208 -14.15 -23.73 0.38
C ALA A 208 -14.91 -23.29 1.64
N VAL A 209 -14.94 -21.98 1.89
CA VAL A 209 -15.72 -21.36 2.96
C VAL A 209 -16.89 -20.62 2.31
N LEU A 210 -18.11 -20.98 2.70
CA LEU A 210 -19.34 -20.46 2.07
C LEU A 210 -19.36 -20.60 0.53
N GLY A 211 -18.67 -21.64 0.03
CA GLY A 211 -18.55 -21.95 -1.40
C GLY A 211 -17.49 -21.14 -2.15
N LEU A 212 -16.69 -20.32 -1.47
CA LEU A 212 -15.55 -19.62 -2.06
C LEU A 212 -14.24 -20.35 -1.67
N PRO A 213 -13.34 -20.67 -2.62
CA PRO A 213 -12.04 -21.26 -2.31
C PRO A 213 -11.24 -20.40 -1.32
N VAL A 214 -10.56 -21.04 -0.37
CA VAL A 214 -9.76 -20.35 0.65
C VAL A 214 -8.62 -19.54 0.02
N GLU A 215 -8.09 -19.99 -1.12
CA GLU A 215 -7.03 -19.32 -1.88
C GLU A 215 -7.49 -17.96 -2.39
N GLU A 216 -8.70 -17.87 -2.93
CA GLU A 216 -9.30 -16.59 -3.34
C GLU A 216 -9.49 -15.69 -2.12
N MET A 217 -10.01 -16.23 -1.01
CA MET A 217 -10.19 -15.44 0.20
C MET A 217 -8.86 -14.82 0.68
N LEU A 218 -7.82 -15.64 0.71
CA LEU A 218 -6.48 -15.23 1.09
C LEU A 218 -5.84 -14.29 0.07
N PHE A 219 -6.11 -14.45 -1.23
CA PHE A 219 -5.63 -13.54 -2.27
C PHE A 219 -6.16 -12.12 -2.03
N PHE A 220 -7.48 -11.99 -1.86
CA PHE A 220 -8.13 -10.71 -1.60
C PHE A 220 -7.65 -10.06 -0.31
N ALA A 221 -7.55 -10.83 0.77
CA ALA A 221 -7.04 -10.34 2.05
C ALA A 221 -5.58 -9.92 1.93
N SER A 222 -4.72 -10.73 1.30
CA SER A 222 -3.28 -10.45 1.22
C SER A 222 -2.98 -9.24 0.35
N ALA A 223 -3.63 -9.13 -0.81
CA ALA A 223 -3.55 -7.93 -1.63
C ALA A 223 -4.04 -6.69 -0.85
N GLY A 224 -5.14 -6.82 -0.09
CA GLY A 224 -5.62 -5.76 0.80
C GLY A 224 -4.61 -5.37 1.88
N VAL A 225 -3.97 -6.34 2.56
CA VAL A 225 -2.92 -6.06 3.57
C VAL A 225 -1.75 -5.32 2.93
N MET A 226 -1.27 -5.79 1.77
CA MET A 226 -0.15 -5.17 1.08
C MET A 226 -0.49 -3.76 0.61
N THR A 227 -1.71 -3.52 0.12
CA THR A 227 -2.16 -2.16 -0.24
C THR A 227 -2.25 -1.26 0.98
N VAL A 228 -2.88 -1.70 2.06
CA VAL A 228 -3.02 -0.91 3.29
C VAL A 228 -1.65 -0.55 3.84
N ASN A 229 -0.78 -1.55 4.07
CA ASN A 229 0.58 -1.33 4.57
C ASN A 229 1.35 -0.36 3.66
N GLY A 230 1.26 -0.52 2.34
CA GLY A 230 1.93 0.35 1.38
C GLY A 230 1.51 1.81 1.51
N LEU A 231 0.21 2.09 1.59
CA LEU A 231 -0.33 3.45 1.68
C LEU A 231 0.07 4.13 2.99
N VAL A 232 -0.11 3.41 4.10
CA VAL A 232 0.11 3.98 5.43
C VAL A 232 1.59 4.24 5.67
N LEU A 233 2.46 3.35 5.19
CA LEU A 233 3.91 3.55 5.23
C LEU A 233 4.35 4.68 4.31
N PHE A 234 3.75 4.82 3.12
CA PHE A 234 4.08 5.91 2.20
C PHE A 234 3.79 7.28 2.84
N GLU A 235 2.59 7.49 3.38
CA GLU A 235 2.26 8.76 4.04
C GLU A 235 3.10 9.00 5.30
N TRP A 236 3.37 7.94 6.08
CA TRP A 236 4.22 8.01 7.27
C TRP A 236 5.68 8.39 6.94
N VAL A 237 6.28 7.80 5.89
CA VAL A 237 7.63 8.16 5.43
C VAL A 237 7.68 9.61 4.96
N LEU A 238 6.63 10.11 4.30
CA LEU A 238 6.56 11.50 3.88
C LEU A 238 6.50 12.47 5.08
N ASP A 239 5.67 12.19 6.09
CA ASP A 239 5.62 12.98 7.33
C ASP A 239 6.98 13.00 8.05
N TRP A 240 7.64 11.85 8.18
CA TRP A 240 8.99 11.77 8.76
C TRP A 240 10.00 12.63 8.00
N ASN A 241 9.98 12.58 6.66
CA ASN A 241 10.88 13.37 5.81
C ASN A 241 10.64 14.88 5.95
N ASP A 242 9.39 15.32 6.01
CA ASP A 242 9.07 16.74 6.18
C ASP A 242 9.59 17.27 7.53
N ARG A 243 9.35 16.53 8.62
CA ARG A 243 9.82 16.90 9.96
C ARG A 243 11.34 16.99 10.01
N ARG A 244 12.03 16.02 9.39
CA ARG A 244 13.49 16.01 9.32
C ARG A 244 14.05 17.21 8.56
N ARG A 245 13.36 17.65 7.50
CA ARG A 245 13.73 18.85 6.73
C ARG A 245 13.48 20.13 7.53
N ALA A 246 12.34 20.24 8.19
CA ALA A 246 12.00 21.40 9.03
C ALA A 246 12.97 21.61 10.20
N VAL A 247 13.58 20.54 10.75
CA VAL A 247 14.63 20.64 11.77
C VAL A 247 15.99 21.02 11.18
N ALA A 248 16.25 20.73 9.90
CA ALA A 248 17.52 21.04 9.24
C ALA A 248 17.61 22.48 8.71
N GLU A 249 16.49 23.08 8.29
CA GLU A 249 16.44 24.45 7.74
C GLU A 249 16.84 25.59 8.72
N PRO A 250 16.55 25.55 10.04
CA PRO A 250 16.96 26.58 11.01
C PRO A 250 18.49 26.75 11.12
N VAL A 251 19.28 25.73 10.75
CA VAL A 251 20.74 25.75 10.86
C VAL A 251 21.40 26.43 9.65
N ALA A 252 20.72 26.50 8.50
CA ALA A 252 21.26 27.11 7.28
C ALA A 252 21.00 28.63 7.18
N GLY A 253 20.10 29.19 8.00
CA GLY A 253 19.73 30.61 7.99
C GLY A 253 20.45 31.50 9.01
N GLY A 254 21.27 30.93 9.90
CA GLY A 254 21.93 31.64 11.00
C GLY A 254 23.37 32.14 10.72
N GLY A 255 23.79 32.17 9.45
CA GLY A 255 25.15 32.53 9.04
C GLY A 255 25.17 33.70 8.07
N SER A 256 24.59 34.83 8.46
CA SER A 256 24.84 36.13 7.85
C SER A 256 24.68 37.19 8.93
N GLU A 257 25.65 37.28 9.84
CA GLU A 257 25.94 38.55 10.50
C GLU A 257 26.31 39.53 9.38
N ALA A 258 25.30 40.25 8.89
CA ALA A 258 25.50 41.46 8.15
C ALA A 258 26.27 42.41 9.10
N SER A 259 27.51 42.70 8.75
CA SER A 259 28.24 43.84 9.27
C SER A 259 27.39 45.08 9.02
N ASP A 260 26.81 45.61 10.10
CA ASP A 260 26.11 46.88 10.14
C ASP A 260 27.18 47.99 10.12
N PRO A 261 27.33 48.79 9.05
CA PRO A 261 28.33 49.82 8.98
C PRO A 261 27.74 51.14 9.48
N ASP A 262 27.28 51.22 10.73
CA ASP A 262 26.83 52.52 11.29
C ASP A 262 26.77 52.59 12.83
N VAL A 263 27.74 51.99 13.53
CA VAL A 263 27.96 52.27 14.95
C VAL A 263 29.28 53.03 15.12
N PRO A 264 29.25 54.34 15.46
CA PRO A 264 30.46 55.09 15.79
C PRO A 264 31.10 54.47 17.04
N GLY A 265 32.39 54.14 16.96
CA GLY A 265 33.17 53.67 18.10
C GLY A 265 33.31 54.77 19.18
N PRO A 266 33.58 54.40 20.44
CA PRO A 266 33.73 55.36 21.53
C PRO A 266 34.95 56.27 21.28
N GLU A 267 34.77 57.57 21.49
CA GLU A 267 35.84 58.57 21.38
C GLU A 267 36.99 58.26 22.35
N PRO A 268 38.26 58.46 21.93
CA PRO A 268 39.40 58.32 22.82
C PRO A 268 39.42 59.46 23.86
N PRO A 269 39.99 59.24 25.06
CA PRO A 269 40.06 60.27 26.08
C PRO A 269 40.95 61.42 25.64
N THR A 270 40.47 62.64 25.85
CA THR A 270 41.20 63.89 25.66
C THR A 270 42.32 64.02 26.69
N ASP A 271 43.54 64.33 26.22
CA ASP A 271 44.65 64.74 27.06
C ASP A 271 44.31 66.03 27.83
N PRO A 272 44.75 66.19 29.09
CA PRO A 272 44.57 67.43 29.83
C PRO A 272 45.49 68.53 29.28
N ASP A 273 44.89 69.66 28.94
CA ASP A 273 45.55 70.91 28.55
C ASP A 273 46.40 71.46 29.72
N PRO A 274 47.71 71.67 29.56
CA PRO A 274 48.54 72.29 30.56
C PRO A 274 48.46 73.81 30.35
N ASP A 275 47.60 74.50 31.11
CA ASP A 275 47.79 75.91 31.50
C ASP A 275 46.50 76.47 32.11
N VAL A 276 46.28 76.23 33.41
CA VAL A 276 45.62 77.22 34.26
C VAL A 276 46.35 77.25 35.59
N VAL A 277 47.14 78.31 35.76
CA VAL A 277 47.87 78.70 36.96
C VAL A 277 46.89 79.32 37.96
N ASP A 278 47.17 79.07 39.24
CA ASP A 278 46.56 79.60 40.47
C ASP A 278 46.18 81.09 40.43
N ASP A 279 45.00 81.42 41.00
CA ASP A 279 44.84 82.22 42.24
C ASP A 279 43.34 82.35 42.63
#